data_AF-A0A7X7Z763-F1
#
_entry.id   AF-A0A7X7Z763-F1
#
_cell.length_a   1.000
_cell.length_b   1.000
_cell.length_c   1.000
_cell.angle_alpha   90.00
_cell.angle_beta   90.00
_cell.angle_gamma   90.00
#
_symmetry.space_group_name_H-M   'P 1'
#
loop_
_entity.id
_entity.type
_entity.pdbx_description
1 polymer ?
#
loop_
_entity_poly.entity_id
_entity_poly.type
_entity_poly.pdbx_seq_one_letter_code
_entity_poly.pdbx_strand_id
1 'polypeptide(L)'
;MIVLLITLQMTAAERLRYIINELKETPNSFAKSVGLSQSSSIYNILNQKAPLTRKMAQRIIATYQNININWLLYGEGEIFNWQNNQAATLNEPANIYEKKYIVADKNERIIKLLEGMIEEQKKVIEDYRQIIKNLEKCLEEFQKREAGDIEIEHKANTS
;
A
#
# COMPACT_ATOMS: atom_id res chain seq x y z
N MET A 1 12.15 -13.69 -18.40
CA MET A 1 11.68 -14.62 -17.33
C MET A 1 12.43 -14.50 -15.99
N ILE A 2 13.30 -13.51 -15.77
CA ILE A 2 13.97 -13.30 -14.46
C ILE A 2 13.29 -12.19 -13.62
N VAL A 3 12.60 -11.25 -14.28
CA VAL A 3 11.87 -10.14 -13.63
C VAL A 3 10.66 -10.62 -12.80
N LEU A 4 10.18 -11.84 -13.00
CA LEU A 4 8.98 -12.38 -12.33
C LEU A 4 9.24 -13.05 -10.96
N LEU A 5 10.50 -13.20 -10.52
CA LEU A 5 10.84 -13.87 -9.25
C LEU A 5 11.35 -12.93 -8.15
N ILE A 6 11.77 -11.70 -8.47
CA ILE A 6 12.35 -10.79 -7.46
C ILE A 6 11.25 -10.01 -6.69
N THR A 7 9.99 -10.11 -7.11
CA THR A 7 8.84 -9.62 -6.33
C THR A 7 8.43 -10.56 -5.18
N LEU A 8 9.23 -11.58 -4.87
CA LEU A 8 9.14 -12.33 -3.61
C LEU A 8 9.37 -11.37 -2.44
N GLN A 9 8.30 -11.05 -1.74
CA GLN A 9 8.21 -10.04 -0.68
C GLN A 9 9.25 -10.28 0.43
N MET A 10 10.37 -9.56 0.39
CA MET A 10 11.26 -9.48 1.55
C MET A 10 10.45 -8.94 2.73
N THR A 11 10.50 -9.64 3.86
CA THR A 11 9.93 -9.19 5.13
C THR A 11 10.66 -7.95 5.64
N ALA A 12 10.05 -7.21 6.57
CA ALA A 12 10.72 -6.08 7.21
C ALA A 12 12.02 -6.49 7.93
N ALA A 13 12.09 -7.73 8.44
CA ALA A 13 13.29 -8.27 9.06
C ALA A 13 14.43 -8.48 8.05
N GLU A 14 14.11 -8.99 6.86
CA GLU A 14 15.09 -9.19 5.79
C GLU A 14 15.58 -7.86 5.21
N ARG A 15 14.68 -6.89 5.06
CA ARG A 15 15.08 -5.53 4.62
C ARG A 15 15.96 -4.82 5.64
N LEU A 16 15.65 -4.97 6.93
CA LEU A 16 16.52 -4.45 7.99
C LEU A 16 17.89 -5.15 7.99
N ARG A 17 17.93 -6.47 7.80
CA ARG A 17 19.17 -7.24 7.67
C ARG A 17 20.02 -6.74 6.51
N TYR A 18 19.39 -6.54 5.36
CA TYR A 18 20.03 -6.06 4.15
C TYR A 18 20.72 -4.72 4.41
N ILE A 19 20.01 -3.74 4.99
CA ILE A 19 20.59 -2.44 5.35
C ILE A 19 21.79 -2.57 6.29
N ILE A 20 21.68 -3.38 7.36
CA ILE A 20 22.78 -3.57 8.31
C ILE A 20 24.03 -4.11 7.60
N ASN A 21 23.85 -5.06 6.68
CA ASN A 21 24.94 -5.65 5.91
C ASN A 21 25.56 -4.65 4.92
N GLU A 22 24.73 -3.89 4.18
CA GLU A 22 25.22 -2.86 3.23
C GLU A 22 26.02 -1.76 3.94
N LEU A 23 25.62 -1.39 5.16
CA LEU A 23 26.34 -0.44 5.99
C LEU A 23 27.62 -1.04 6.62
N LYS A 24 27.90 -2.34 6.39
CA LYS A 24 29.03 -3.08 6.98
C LYS A 24 29.04 -3.04 8.51
N GLU A 25 27.85 -3.05 9.10
CA GLU A 25 27.67 -3.02 10.54
C GLU A 25 27.20 -4.37 11.09
N THR A 26 27.37 -4.55 12.39
CA THR A 26 26.73 -5.64 13.14
C THR A 26 25.39 -5.14 13.73
N PRO A 27 24.44 -6.02 14.08
CA PRO A 27 23.22 -5.59 14.78
C PRO A 27 23.49 -4.79 16.06
N ASN A 28 24.61 -5.06 16.75
CA ASN A 28 25.03 -4.34 17.94
C ASN A 28 25.55 -2.94 17.64
N SER A 29 26.44 -2.79 16.66
CA SER A 29 26.93 -1.46 16.25
C SER A 29 25.80 -0.63 15.66
N PHE A 30 24.93 -1.25 14.85
CA PHE A 30 23.76 -0.58 14.27
C PHE A 30 22.79 -0.06 15.31
N ALA A 31 22.48 -0.85 16.33
CA ALA A 31 21.64 -0.40 17.44
C ALA A 31 22.23 0.87 18.10
N LYS A 32 23.55 0.91 18.32
CA LYS A 32 24.23 2.08 18.88
C LYS A 32 24.19 3.27 17.93
N SER A 33 24.47 3.06 16.64
CA SER A 33 24.44 4.12 15.61
C SER A 33 23.08 4.81 15.56
N VAL A 34 21.98 4.04 15.66
CA VAL A 34 20.62 4.60 15.67
C VAL A 34 20.15 5.10 17.04
N GLY A 35 21.04 5.19 18.04
CA GLY A 35 20.77 5.77 19.35
C GLY A 35 19.99 4.87 20.32
N LEU A 36 20.08 3.55 20.17
CA LEU A 36 19.53 2.60 21.15
C LEU A 36 20.57 2.25 22.21
N SER A 37 20.13 2.20 23.47
CA SER A 37 20.96 1.76 24.59
C SER A 37 21.29 0.26 24.55
N GLN A 38 20.43 -0.55 23.91
CA GLN A 38 20.56 -2.00 23.80
C GLN A 38 20.14 -2.49 22.41
N SER A 39 20.76 -3.57 21.94
CA SER A 39 20.47 -4.18 20.62
C SER A 39 19.26 -5.10 20.61
N SER A 40 18.64 -5.36 21.77
CA SER A 40 17.49 -6.27 21.91
C SER A 40 16.34 -5.90 20.99
N SER A 41 16.05 -4.60 20.79
CA SER A 41 15.00 -4.18 19.86
C SER A 41 15.31 -4.54 18.40
N ILE A 42 16.58 -4.42 17.97
CA ILE A 42 17.02 -4.82 16.63
C ILE A 42 16.93 -6.34 16.49
N TYR A 43 17.45 -7.09 17.46
CA TYR A 43 17.35 -8.56 17.44
C TYR A 43 15.91 -9.07 17.44
N ASN A 44 15.00 -8.41 18.17
CA ASN A 44 13.59 -8.79 18.17
C ASN A 44 12.96 -8.61 16.79
N ILE A 45 13.30 -7.52 16.07
CA ILE A 45 12.83 -7.31 14.69
C ILE A 45 13.44 -8.34 13.75
N LEU A 46 14.76 -8.52 13.83
CA LEU A 46 15.50 -9.46 13.00
C LEU A 46 15.05 -10.92 13.19
N ASN A 47 14.65 -11.30 14.40
CA ASN A 47 14.14 -12.63 14.73
C ASN A 47 12.61 -12.71 14.63
N GLN A 48 11.94 -11.70 14.04
CA GLN A 48 10.49 -11.64 13.84
C GLN A 48 9.66 -11.75 15.14
N LYS A 49 10.26 -11.45 16.30
CA LYS A 49 9.57 -11.36 17.60
C LYS A 49 8.86 -10.03 17.79
N ALA A 50 9.16 -9.03 16.98
CA ALA A 50 8.49 -7.74 16.95
C ALA A 50 8.49 -7.16 15.53
N PRO A 51 7.46 -6.38 15.13
CA PRO A 51 7.45 -5.73 13.82
C PRO A 51 8.41 -4.53 13.78
N LEU A 52 8.89 -4.19 12.58
CA LEU A 52 9.56 -2.91 12.35
C LEU A 52 8.53 -1.79 12.39
N THR A 53 8.49 -1.05 13.49
CA THR A 53 7.55 0.07 13.66
C THR A 53 7.97 1.28 12.83
N ARG A 54 7.00 2.12 12.43
CA ARG A 54 7.28 3.40 11.75
C ARG A 54 8.21 4.31 12.58
N LYS A 55 8.04 4.34 13.91
CA LYS A 55 8.91 5.09 14.82
C LYS A 55 10.37 4.61 14.75
N MET A 56 10.59 3.30 14.69
CA MET A 56 11.93 2.75 14.53
C MET A 56 12.51 3.06 13.15
N ALA A 57 11.71 2.91 12.08
CA ALA A 57 12.14 3.27 10.72
C ALA A 57 12.53 4.76 10.60
N GLN A 58 11.76 5.67 11.21
CA GLN A 58 12.08 7.10 11.27
C GLN A 58 13.42 7.37 11.97
N ARG A 59 13.70 6.66 13.08
CA ARG A 59 14.98 6.75 13.78
C ARG A 59 16.15 6.26 12.92
N ILE A 60 15.96 5.19 12.16
CA ILE A 60 16.97 4.68 11.22
C ILE A 60 17.27 5.72 10.15
N ILE A 61 16.27 6.27 9.47
CA ILE A 61 16.52 7.26 8.39
C ILE A 61 17.05 8.61 8.91
N ALA A 62 16.81 8.96 10.17
CA ALA A 62 17.43 10.13 10.79
C ALA A 62 18.96 9.96 10.93
N THR A 63 19.42 8.72 11.07
CA THR A 63 20.85 8.37 11.16
C THR A 63 21.44 8.16 9.75
N TYR A 64 20.71 7.44 8.89
CA TYR A 64 21.11 7.08 7.53
C TYR A 64 20.16 7.70 6.51
N GLN A 65 20.38 8.97 6.18
CA GLN A 65 19.48 9.80 5.37
C GLN A 65 19.35 9.33 3.91
N ASN A 66 20.28 8.50 3.46
CA ASN A 66 20.26 7.90 2.14
C ASN A 66 19.33 6.68 2.04
N ILE A 67 18.73 6.19 3.12
CA ILE A 67 17.82 5.03 3.07
C ILE A 67 16.40 5.49 2.74
N ASN A 68 15.75 4.80 1.79
CA ASN A 68 14.34 5.00 1.49
C ASN A 68 13.44 4.34 2.54
N ILE A 69 12.63 5.15 3.23
CA ILE A 69 11.70 4.67 4.27
C ILE A 69 10.58 3.78 3.71
N ASN A 70 10.11 4.03 2.48
CA ASN A 70 9.06 3.24 1.85
C ASN A 70 9.59 1.85 1.51
N TRP A 71 10.83 1.76 1.02
CA TRP A 71 11.47 0.48 0.81
C TRP A 71 11.66 -0.26 2.13
N LEU A 72 12.17 0.41 3.16
CA LEU A 72 12.39 -0.23 4.46
C LEU A 72 11.09 -0.76 5.09
N LEU A 73 9.99 -0.01 5.04
CA LEU A 73 8.71 -0.38 5.65
C LEU A 73 7.84 -1.31 4.79
N TYR A 74 7.85 -1.14 3.48
CA TYR A 74 6.89 -1.78 2.57
C TYR A 74 7.55 -2.60 1.46
N GLY A 75 8.86 -2.46 1.27
CA GLY A 75 9.59 -3.09 0.16
C GLY A 75 9.37 -2.38 -1.18
N GLU A 76 8.84 -1.15 -1.14
CA GLU A 76 8.47 -0.39 -2.34
C GLU A 76 9.55 0.65 -2.71
N GLY A 77 9.95 0.64 -3.98
CA GLY A 77 10.90 1.59 -4.56
C GLY A 77 12.37 1.17 -4.42
N GLU A 78 13.27 2.10 -4.70
CA GLU A 78 14.72 1.89 -4.57
C GLU A 78 15.15 1.87 -3.11
N ILE A 79 16.22 1.13 -2.80
CA ILE A 79 16.75 0.98 -1.44
C ILE A 79 17.35 2.29 -0.92
N PHE A 80 18.17 2.92 -1.77
CA PHE A 80 18.93 4.13 -1.43
C PHE A 80 18.50 5.32 -2.30
N ASN A 81 18.29 6.45 -1.63
CA ASN A 81 18.05 7.75 -2.23
C ASN A 81 19.39 8.37 -2.65
N TRP A 82 19.89 8.01 -3.85
CA TRP A 82 21.17 8.49 -4.38
C TRP A 82 21.25 10.02 -4.64
N GLN A 83 20.17 10.77 -4.42
CA GLN A 83 20.12 12.23 -4.63
C GLN A 83 20.51 13.08 -3.40
N ASN A 84 20.81 12.48 -2.24
CA ASN A 84 21.02 13.24 -0.99
C ASN A 84 22.50 13.36 -0.54
N ASN A 85 23.47 12.96 -1.38
CA ASN A 85 24.89 12.95 -1.04
C ASN A 85 25.70 14.15 -1.54
N GLN A 86 25.06 15.29 -1.82
CA GLN A 86 25.79 16.55 -1.98
C GLN A 86 25.07 17.66 -1.20
N ALA A 87 25.85 18.33 -0.35
CA ALA A 87 25.48 19.47 0.51
C ALA A 87 24.69 19.16 1.80
N ALA A 88 25.41 18.71 2.83
CA ALA A 88 25.08 19.04 4.21
C ALA A 88 26.20 19.90 4.83
N THR A 89 26.43 21.06 4.23
CA THR A 89 26.96 22.24 4.93
C THR A 89 25.79 23.18 5.19
N LEU A 90 25.39 23.25 6.46
CA LEU A 90 24.85 24.40 7.21
C LEU A 90 23.85 25.36 6.52
N ASN A 91 22.66 25.46 7.14
CA ASN A 91 21.78 26.62 7.31
C ASN A 91 20.32 26.51 6.77
N GLU A 92 19.41 26.71 7.74
CA GLU A 92 18.15 27.47 7.70
C GLU A 92 16.77 26.86 7.32
N PRO A 93 15.71 27.20 8.12
CA PRO A 93 14.32 26.73 8.00
C PRO A 93 13.54 27.26 6.78
N ALA A 94 14.18 27.96 5.83
CA ALA A 94 13.53 28.49 4.63
C ALA A 94 13.09 27.38 3.65
N ASN A 95 13.87 26.30 3.56
CA ASN A 95 13.65 25.21 2.58
C ASN A 95 12.43 24.32 2.90
N ILE A 96 11.92 24.37 4.14
CA ILE A 96 10.73 23.59 4.56
C ILE A 96 9.45 24.17 3.95
N TYR A 97 9.32 25.50 3.89
CA TYR A 97 8.13 26.14 3.34
C TYR A 97 8.02 25.91 1.83
N GLU A 98 9.12 26.10 1.10
CA GLU A 98 9.16 25.92 -0.36
C GLU A 98 8.88 24.46 -0.77
N LYS A 99 9.48 23.47 -0.09
CA LYS A 99 9.13 22.05 -0.31
C LYS A 99 7.67 21.74 0.07
N LYS A 100 7.15 22.33 1.15
CA LYS A 100 5.74 22.15 1.55
C LYS A 100 4.76 22.69 0.49
N TYR A 101 5.06 23.83 -0.14
CA TYR A 101 4.22 24.39 -1.22
C TYR A 101 4.24 23.50 -2.47
N ILE A 102 5.40 22.95 -2.86
CA ILE A 102 5.50 22.04 -4.01
C ILE A 102 4.77 20.71 -3.74
N VAL A 103 4.82 20.20 -2.51
CA VAL A 103 4.10 18.99 -2.12
C VAL A 103 2.60 19.23 -2.04
N ALA A 104 2.16 20.40 -1.53
CA ALA A 104 0.75 20.77 -1.47
C ALA A 104 0.12 20.85 -2.87
N ASP A 105 0.82 21.47 -3.84
CA ASP A 105 0.37 21.56 -5.23
C ASP A 105 0.23 20.19 -5.91
N LYS A 106 1.23 19.31 -5.73
CA LYS A 106 1.15 17.92 -6.21
C LYS A 106 0.00 17.16 -5.56
N ASN A 107 -0.22 17.35 -4.26
CA ASN A 107 -1.32 16.71 -3.55
C ASN A 107 -2.68 17.20 -4.06
N GLU A 108 -2.83 18.49 -4.38
CA GLU A 108 -4.06 19.03 -4.96
C GLU A 108 -4.35 18.40 -6.33
N ARG A 109 -3.33 18.25 -7.17
CA ARG A 109 -3.48 17.59 -8.47
C ARG A 109 -3.87 16.11 -8.33
N ILE A 110 -3.26 15.40 -7.36
CA ILE A 110 -3.60 14.01 -7.08
C ILE A 110 -5.05 13.91 -6.57
N ILE A 111 -5.48 14.80 -5.67
CA ILE A 111 -6.86 14.83 -5.17
C ILE A 111 -7.86 14.99 -6.33
N LYS A 112 -7.63 15.94 -7.23
CA LYS A 112 -8.51 16.14 -8.41
C LYS A 112 -8.59 14.90 -9.31
N LEU A 113 -7.47 14.21 -9.53
CA LEU A 113 -7.45 12.97 -10.30
C LEU A 113 -8.22 11.86 -9.59
N LEU A 114 -8.02 11.70 -8.29
CA LEU A 114 -8.73 10.69 -7.49
C LEU A 114 -10.23 10.96 -7.45
N GLU A 115 -10.65 12.21 -7.31
CA GLU A 115 -12.07 12.60 -7.36
C GLU A 115 -12.70 12.25 -8.71
N GLY A 116 -12.02 12.53 -9.82
CA GLY A 116 -12.47 12.14 -11.16
C GLY A 116 -12.63 10.62 -11.30
N MET A 117 -11.63 9.86 -10.86
CA MET A 117 -11.68 8.39 -10.91
C MET A 117 -12.80 7.82 -10.02
N ILE A 118 -13.02 8.38 -8.83
CA ILE A 118 -14.11 7.97 -7.94
C ILE A 118 -15.46 8.24 -8.61
N GLU A 119 -15.61 9.37 -9.29
CA GLU A 119 -16.87 9.72 -9.94
C GLU A 119 -17.17 8.81 -11.14
N GLU A 120 -16.15 8.44 -11.92
CA GLU A 120 -16.29 7.43 -12.97
C GLU A 120 -16.67 6.05 -12.40
N GLN A 121 -16.02 5.63 -11.32
CA GLN A 121 -16.35 4.35 -10.67
C GLN A 121 -17.78 4.33 -10.14
N LYS A 122 -18.27 5.45 -9.57
CA LYS A 122 -19.67 5.56 -9.13
C LYS A 122 -20.66 5.36 -10.28
N LYS A 123 -20.40 5.96 -11.44
CA LYS A 123 -21.26 5.78 -12.63
C LYS A 123 -21.33 4.32 -13.06
N VAL A 124 -20.18 3.66 -13.14
CA VAL A 124 -20.11 2.23 -13.49
C VAL A 124 -20.86 1.36 -12.47
N ILE A 125 -20.75 1.66 -11.18
CA ILE A 125 -21.50 0.96 -10.13
C ILE A 125 -23.01 1.15 -10.32
N GLU A 126 -23.44 2.36 -10.67
CA GLU A 126 -24.85 2.65 -10.87
C GLU A 126 -25.41 1.92 -12.09
N ASP A 127 -24.66 1.87 -13.19
CA ASP A 127 -25.03 1.10 -14.38
C ASP A 127 -25.21 -0.39 -14.04
N TYR A 128 -24.29 -0.97 -13.26
CA TYR A 128 -24.41 -2.35 -12.82
C TYR A 128 -25.63 -2.59 -11.92
N ARG A 129 -25.94 -1.66 -11.01
CA ARG A 129 -27.15 -1.76 -10.17
C ARG A 129 -28.41 -1.80 -11.03
N GLN A 130 -28.48 -0.96 -12.05
CA GLN A 130 -29.64 -0.91 -12.94
C GLN A 130 -29.77 -2.20 -13.77
N ILE A 131 -28.64 -2.75 -14.24
CA ILE A 131 -28.62 -4.04 -14.95
C ILE A 131 -29.13 -5.16 -14.03
N ILE A 132 -28.61 -5.25 -12.80
CA ILE A 132 -29.05 -6.27 -11.83
C ILE A 132 -30.56 -6.16 -11.58
N LYS A 133 -31.08 -4.95 -11.33
CA LYS A 133 -32.51 -4.71 -11.13
C LYS A 133 -33.36 -5.18 -12.32
N ASN A 134 -32.89 -4.95 -13.54
CA ASN A 134 -33.59 -5.38 -14.75
C ASN A 134 -33.58 -6.92 -14.86
N LEU A 135 -32.46 -7.56 -14.55
CA LEU A 135 -32.34 -9.02 -14.55
C LEU A 135 -33.24 -9.67 -13.49
N GLU A 136 -33.30 -9.10 -12.29
CA GLU A 136 -34.20 -9.54 -11.22
C GLU A 136 -35.65 -9.50 -11.67
N LYS A 137 -36.07 -8.38 -12.30
CA LYS A 137 -37.43 -8.26 -12.85
C LYS A 137 -37.73 -9.31 -13.91
N CYS A 138 -36.79 -9.54 -14.84
CA CYS A 138 -36.94 -10.59 -15.85
C CYS A 138 -37.09 -11.97 -15.20
N LEU A 139 -36.28 -12.30 -14.19
CA LEU A 139 -36.38 -13.58 -13.47
C LEU A 139 -37.74 -13.75 -12.79
N GLU A 140 -38.27 -12.71 -12.15
CA GLU A 140 -39.62 -12.76 -11.56
C GLU A 140 -40.71 -13.01 -12.63
N GLU A 141 -40.59 -12.39 -13.80
CA GLU A 141 -41.54 -12.61 -14.91
C GLU A 141 -41.45 -14.04 -15.46
N PHE A 142 -40.24 -14.61 -15.58
CA PHE A 142 -40.06 -16.00 -15.99
C PHE A 142 -40.67 -16.98 -15.00
N GLN A 143 -40.41 -16.80 -13.70
CA GLN A 143 -40.96 -17.66 -12.64
C GLN A 143 -42.50 -17.63 -12.61
N LYS A 144 -43.11 -16.47 -12.84
CA LYS A 144 -44.58 -16.34 -12.91
C LYS A 144 -45.18 -17.07 -14.10
N ARG A 145 -44.51 -17.05 -15.27
CA ARG A 145 -44.97 -17.78 -16.46
C ARG A 145 -44.89 -19.28 -16.24
N GLU A 146 -43.77 -19.78 -15.71
CA GLU A 146 -43.57 -21.20 -15.43
C GLU A 146 -44.61 -21.73 -14.42
N ALA A 147 -44.94 -20.96 -13.38
CA ALA A 147 -46.00 -21.32 -12.42
C ALA A 147 -47.42 -21.33 -13.06
N GLY A 148 -47.69 -20.40 -13.98
CA GLY A 148 -48.98 -20.32 -14.67
C GLY A 148 -49.20 -21.45 -15.68
N ASP A 149 -48.16 -21.86 -16.40
CA ASP A 149 -48.22 -22.94 -17.38
C ASP A 149 -48.50 -24.30 -16.70
N ILE A 150 -47.92 -24.54 -15.52
CA ILE A 150 -48.17 -25.74 -14.69
C ILE A 150 -49.63 -25.82 -14.22
N GLU A 151 -50.23 -24.69 -13.82
CA GLU A 151 -51.63 -24.64 -13.37
C GLU A 151 -52.64 -24.94 -14.50
N ILE A 152 -52.33 -24.53 -15.74
CA ILE A 152 -53.17 -24.79 -16.91
C ILE A 152 -53.14 -26.28 -17.27
N GLU A 153 -51.96 -26.90 -17.24
CA GLU A 153 -51.78 -28.33 -17.57
C GLU A 153 -52.47 -29.24 -16.54
N HIS A 154 -52.47 -28.86 -15.25
CA HIS A 154 -53.15 -29.62 -14.21
C HIS A 154 -54.69 -29.58 -14.34
N LYS A 155 -55.27 -28.46 -14.78
CA LYS A 155 -56.72 -28.34 -15.03
C LYS A 155 -57.17 -29.09 -16.28
N ALA A 156 -56.33 -29.14 -17.32
CA ALA A 156 -56.61 -29.87 -18.55
C ALA A 156 -56.60 -31.40 -18.36
N ASN A 157 -55.79 -31.91 -17.42
CA ASN A 157 -55.69 -33.34 -17.12
C ASN A 157 -56.72 -33.85 -16.07
N THR A 158 -57.49 -32.95 -15.46
CA THR A 158 -58.47 -33.29 -14.40
C THR A 158 -59.93 -33.05 -14.80
N SER A 159 -60.19 -32.56 -16.02
CA SER A 159 -61.53 -32.44 -16.64
C SER A 159 -61.74 -33.53 -17.68
#